data_AF-A0A6I3EEL8-F1
#
_entry.id   AF-A0A6I3EEL8-F1
#
_cell.length_a   1.000
_cell.length_b   1.000
_cell.length_c   1.000
_cell.angle_alpha   90.00
_cell.angle_beta   90.00
_cell.angle_gamma   90.00
#
_symmetry.space_group_name_H-M   'P 1'
#
loop_
_entity.id
_entity.type
_entity.pdbx_description
1 polymer ?
#
loop_
_entity_poly.entity_id
_entity_poly.type
_entity_poly.pdbx_seq_one_letter_code
_entity_poly.pdbx_strand_id
1 'polypeptide(L)'
;MALTLFPLSFIALFAWSTAGSATGNTSDPIRAAIWIWLSSHLIPFELSLASGFASGALSYLPLGAVIFPWLAIRNGFKRSSEFLDNPRGARSFLVIWYVAIGTAAAVFSQSENIRANLILAPIFLLVLSLSATIDYENAFFSRVKFLGFSAMALLGLALIILGASLIFHFSIVKSLAVVIQPGIVGGALFTVLQILYLPNLAIATLSYLFGTGFSLGLGTHISPTVFDLNSLPAIPVFGALPSSEHPLLLSFLALAILILLLNQIAIFANFKDFKVRQSEAIKTLIPSLLILTLISYFAGGTLLTQDMDPVGVIWWKLPVLFSAIAIALLVIGLYIPKLIKIIRAHKSEI
;
A
#
# COMPACT_ATOMS: atom_id res chain seq x y z
N MET A 1 -14.79 16.27 -1.00
CA MET A 1 -13.95 16.81 -2.08
C MET A 1 -13.37 18.17 -1.71
N ALA A 2 -14.18 19.19 -1.39
CA ALA A 2 -13.69 20.51 -1.00
C ALA A 2 -12.66 20.48 0.16
N LEU A 3 -12.92 19.68 1.19
CA LEU A 3 -12.05 19.54 2.37
C LEU A 3 -10.65 18.98 2.09
N THR A 4 -10.41 18.32 0.95
CA THR A 4 -9.10 17.76 0.61
C THR A 4 -8.46 18.46 -0.59
N LEU A 5 -9.24 18.81 -1.63
CA LEU A 5 -8.71 19.47 -2.81
C LEU A 5 -8.35 20.94 -2.56
N PHE A 6 -9.15 21.67 -1.76
CA PHE A 6 -8.92 23.11 -1.52
C PHE A 6 -7.61 23.39 -0.76
N PRO A 7 -7.27 22.68 0.34
CA PRO A 7 -5.96 22.81 0.96
C PRO A 7 -4.80 22.48 0.01
N LEU A 8 -4.97 21.45 -0.83
CA LEU A 8 -3.96 21.09 -1.84
C LEU A 8 -3.76 22.20 -2.88
N SER A 9 -4.82 22.91 -3.27
CA SER A 9 -4.72 24.07 -4.16
C SER A 9 -3.89 25.20 -3.56
N PHE A 10 -4.04 25.50 -2.26
CA PHE A 10 -3.18 26.48 -1.58
C PHE A 10 -1.73 26.00 -1.47
N ILE A 11 -1.52 24.74 -1.11
CA ILE A 11 -0.18 24.16 -1.01
C ILE A 11 0.53 24.23 -2.37
N ALA A 12 -0.15 23.84 -3.45
CA ALA A 12 0.39 23.87 -4.81
C ALA A 12 0.70 25.30 -5.26
N LEU A 13 -0.20 26.26 -4.99
CA LEU A 13 0.01 27.67 -5.32
C LEU A 13 1.20 28.27 -4.56
N PHE A 14 1.32 27.97 -3.26
CA PHE A 14 2.42 28.44 -2.43
C PHE A 14 3.76 27.80 -2.82
N ALA A 15 3.78 26.49 -3.10
CA ALA A 15 4.97 25.81 -3.58
C ALA A 15 5.42 26.40 -4.92
N TRP A 16 4.48 26.60 -5.85
CA TRP A 16 4.75 27.18 -7.17
C TRP A 16 5.27 28.62 -7.09
N SER A 17 4.69 29.47 -6.23
CA SER A 17 5.13 30.86 -6.08
C SER A 17 6.54 30.97 -5.48
N THR A 18 6.90 30.06 -4.58
CA THR A 18 8.24 30.03 -3.95
C THR A 18 9.32 29.37 -4.83
N ALA A 19 8.94 28.53 -5.79
CA ALA A 19 9.86 27.85 -6.70
C ALA A 19 10.43 28.76 -7.82
N GLY A 20 10.06 30.04 -7.86
CA GLY A 20 10.64 31.02 -8.79
C GLY A 20 10.26 30.78 -10.25
N SER A 21 9.02 30.34 -10.51
CA SER A 21 8.51 30.13 -11.87
C SER A 21 8.55 31.44 -12.67
N ALA A 22 9.55 31.58 -13.54
CA ALA A 22 9.75 32.75 -14.39
C ALA A 22 8.76 32.85 -15.57
N THR A 23 7.96 31.80 -15.84
CA THR A 23 7.13 31.68 -17.06
C THR A 23 5.72 31.06 -16.87
N GLY A 24 5.34 30.62 -15.67
CA GLY A 24 4.12 29.82 -15.47
C GLY A 24 2.79 30.60 -15.47
N ASN A 25 1.75 29.98 -16.04
CA ASN A 25 0.37 30.45 -15.97
C ASN A 25 -0.26 29.95 -14.65
N THR A 26 -1.23 30.68 -14.08
CA THR A 26 -1.96 30.29 -12.85
C THR A 26 -2.71 28.96 -12.97
N SER A 27 -2.87 28.45 -14.18
CA SER A 27 -3.36 27.09 -14.45
C SER A 27 -2.46 25.98 -13.90
N ASP A 28 -1.15 26.22 -13.76
CA ASP A 28 -0.19 25.17 -13.42
C ASP A 28 -0.29 24.74 -11.96
N PRO A 29 -0.41 25.67 -10.97
CA PRO A 29 -0.74 25.31 -9.59
C PRO A 29 -2.05 24.53 -9.44
N ILE A 30 -3.09 24.93 -10.19
CA ILE A 30 -4.40 24.27 -10.10
C ILE A 30 -4.29 22.82 -10.61
N ARG A 31 -3.58 22.62 -11.73
CA ARG A 31 -3.33 21.30 -12.28
C ARG A 31 -2.49 20.44 -11.35
N ALA A 32 -1.44 21.01 -10.75
CA ALA A 32 -0.62 20.34 -9.75
C ALA A 32 -1.42 19.91 -8.53
N ALA A 33 -2.35 20.74 -8.04
CA ALA A 33 -3.25 20.38 -6.95
C ALA A 33 -4.15 19.20 -7.31
N ILE A 34 -4.69 19.18 -8.54
CA ILE A 34 -5.47 18.05 -9.05
C ILE A 34 -4.60 16.79 -9.15
N TRP A 35 -3.35 16.88 -9.62
CA TRP A 35 -2.45 15.73 -9.66
C TRP A 35 -2.14 15.19 -8.26
N ILE A 36 -1.83 16.05 -7.28
CA ILE A 36 -1.61 15.61 -5.89
C ILE A 36 -2.88 14.95 -5.34
N TRP A 37 -4.05 15.52 -5.65
CA TRP A 37 -5.32 14.93 -5.26
C TRP A 37 -5.52 13.55 -5.91
N LEU A 38 -5.34 13.39 -7.22
CA LEU A 38 -5.44 12.12 -7.92
C LEU A 38 -4.40 11.08 -7.43
N SER A 39 -3.17 11.52 -7.12
CA SER A 39 -2.13 10.70 -6.48
C SER A 39 -2.56 10.15 -5.12
N SER A 40 -3.32 10.93 -4.33
CA SER A 40 -3.89 10.44 -3.07
C SER A 40 -4.95 9.35 -3.25
N HIS A 41 -5.43 9.13 -4.48
CA HIS A 41 -6.31 8.02 -4.87
C HIS A 41 -5.53 6.86 -5.52
N LEU A 42 -4.20 6.93 -5.51
CA LEU A 42 -3.28 5.99 -6.14
C LEU A 42 -3.44 5.90 -7.68
N ILE A 43 -3.99 6.93 -8.33
CA ILE A 43 -4.15 6.93 -9.79
C ILE A 43 -2.77 7.11 -10.44
N PRO A 44 -2.30 6.16 -11.28
CA PRO A 44 -0.97 6.26 -11.89
C PRO A 44 -0.93 7.30 -13.00
N PHE A 45 0.27 7.85 -13.23
CA PHE A 45 0.53 8.83 -14.28
C PHE A 45 1.56 8.31 -15.28
N GLU A 46 1.37 8.68 -16.53
CA GLU A 46 2.38 8.58 -17.58
C GLU A 46 3.10 9.92 -17.69
N LEU A 47 4.42 9.85 -17.84
CA LEU A 47 5.28 11.02 -17.89
C LEU A 47 5.99 11.04 -19.25
N SER A 48 5.81 12.11 -20.00
CA SER A 48 6.67 12.39 -21.15
C SER A 48 7.80 13.30 -20.69
N LEU A 49 9.02 12.79 -20.83
CA LEU A 49 10.24 13.53 -20.54
C LEU A 49 10.67 14.28 -21.81
N ALA A 50 11.53 15.30 -21.65
CA ALA A 50 12.01 16.11 -22.77
C ALA A 50 12.56 15.24 -23.92
N SER A 51 12.52 15.78 -25.14
CA SER A 51 12.94 15.07 -26.36
C SER A 51 14.32 14.42 -26.20
N GLY A 52 14.37 13.08 -26.30
CA GLY A 52 15.59 12.28 -26.15
C GLY A 52 15.62 11.35 -24.93
N PHE A 53 14.69 11.48 -23.98
CA PHE A 53 14.55 10.56 -22.84
C PHE A 53 13.42 9.55 -23.06
N ALA A 54 13.59 8.32 -22.54
CA ALA A 54 12.53 7.31 -22.57
C ALA A 54 11.32 7.75 -21.73
N SER A 55 10.11 7.39 -22.15
CA SER A 55 8.89 7.72 -21.39
C SER A 55 8.92 7.10 -20.00
N GLY A 56 8.49 7.88 -19.01
CA GLY A 56 8.46 7.50 -17.61
C GLY A 56 7.04 7.23 -17.09
N ALA A 57 6.95 6.78 -15.84
CA ALA A 57 5.67 6.61 -15.15
C ALA A 57 5.79 6.94 -13.67
N LEU A 58 4.68 7.37 -13.07
CA LEU A 58 4.53 7.55 -11.63
C LEU A 58 3.37 6.68 -11.16
N SER A 59 3.70 5.47 -10.71
CA SER A 59 2.74 4.51 -10.14
C SER A 59 3.12 4.05 -8.74
N TYR A 60 4.38 4.23 -8.32
CA TYR A 60 4.78 4.13 -6.92
C TYR A 60 4.32 5.38 -6.17
N LEU A 61 3.10 5.32 -5.61
CA LEU A 61 2.41 6.45 -4.98
C LEU A 61 2.30 6.28 -3.45
N PRO A 62 2.19 7.37 -2.67
CA PRO A 62 2.21 7.30 -1.22
C PRO A 62 0.91 6.71 -0.66
N LEU A 63 0.98 5.50 -0.13
CA LEU A 63 -0.14 4.81 0.50
C LEU A 63 -0.73 5.57 1.68
N GLY A 64 0.11 6.32 2.42
CA GLY A 64 -0.35 7.16 3.52
C GLY A 64 -1.27 8.29 3.08
N ALA A 65 -1.20 8.73 1.82
CA ALA A 65 -2.06 9.78 1.31
C ALA A 65 -3.52 9.34 1.14
N VAL A 66 -3.78 8.03 1.02
CA VAL A 66 -5.11 7.46 0.79
C VAL A 66 -6.08 7.70 1.95
N ILE A 67 -5.54 7.87 3.17
CA ILE A 67 -6.36 8.09 4.36
C ILE A 67 -7.21 9.36 4.26
N PHE A 68 -6.70 10.40 3.59
CA PHE A 68 -7.37 11.70 3.48
C PHE A 68 -8.65 11.63 2.62
N PRO A 69 -8.61 11.20 1.34
CA PRO A 69 -9.83 11.03 0.57
C PRO A 69 -10.74 9.97 1.18
N TRP A 70 -10.20 8.87 1.73
CA TRP A 70 -11.00 7.83 2.35
C TRP A 70 -11.83 8.35 3.53
N LEU A 71 -11.22 9.10 4.46
CA LEU A 71 -11.92 9.72 5.59
C LEU A 71 -12.92 10.78 5.13
N ALA A 72 -12.56 11.58 4.13
CA ALA A 72 -13.46 12.60 3.57
C ALA A 72 -14.71 11.97 2.96
N ILE A 73 -14.57 10.86 2.23
CA ILE A 73 -15.70 10.10 1.69
C ILE A 73 -16.52 9.48 2.81
N ARG A 74 -15.87 8.81 3.78
CA ARG A 74 -16.56 8.12 4.88
C ARG A 74 -17.38 9.08 5.74
N ASN A 75 -16.82 10.23 6.08
CA ASN A 75 -17.51 11.26 6.86
C ASN A 75 -18.67 11.89 6.06
N GLY A 76 -18.45 12.14 4.76
CA GLY A 76 -19.51 12.62 3.87
C GLY A 76 -20.67 11.61 3.77
N PHE A 77 -20.35 10.33 3.59
CA PHE A 77 -21.32 9.25 3.54
C PHE A 77 -22.15 9.18 4.82
N LYS A 78 -21.51 9.13 6.00
CA LYS A 78 -22.21 9.06 7.30
C LYS A 78 -23.21 10.21 7.46
N ARG A 79 -22.77 11.44 7.20
CA ARG A 79 -23.63 12.63 7.30
C ARG A 79 -24.79 12.59 6.31
N SER A 80 -24.53 12.18 5.07
CA SER A 80 -25.59 12.05 4.05
C SER A 80 -26.56 10.91 4.36
N SER A 81 -26.10 9.78 4.90
CA SER A 81 -26.96 8.66 5.27
C SER A 81 -27.87 9.00 6.44
N GLU A 82 -27.35 9.71 7.43
CA GLU A 82 -28.12 10.19 8.59
C GLU A 82 -29.17 11.23 8.18
N PHE A 83 -28.80 12.16 7.31
CA PHE A 83 -29.72 13.21 6.85
C PHE A 83 -30.85 12.68 5.96
N LEU A 84 -30.55 11.74 5.06
CA LEU A 84 -31.53 11.19 4.11
C LEU A 84 -32.36 10.03 4.67
N ASP A 85 -31.98 9.50 5.84
CA ASP A 85 -32.48 8.22 6.39
C ASP A 85 -32.50 7.07 5.35
N ASN A 86 -31.57 7.12 4.40
CA ASN A 86 -31.49 6.18 3.28
C ASN A 86 -30.01 5.88 2.95
N PRO A 87 -29.37 4.94 3.68
CA PRO A 87 -27.97 4.61 3.48
C PRO A 87 -27.65 4.11 2.07
N ARG A 88 -28.57 3.38 1.42
CA ARG A 88 -28.37 2.87 0.05
C ARG A 88 -28.40 3.98 -0.98
N GLY A 89 -29.35 4.91 -0.85
CA GLY A 89 -29.46 6.09 -1.71
C GLY A 89 -28.26 7.03 -1.54
N ALA A 90 -27.89 7.33 -0.29
CA ALA A 90 -26.72 8.14 0.04
C ALA A 90 -25.42 7.55 -0.53
N ARG A 91 -25.22 6.22 -0.38
CA ARG A 91 -24.07 5.50 -0.94
C ARG A 91 -24.01 5.62 -2.46
N SER A 92 -25.11 5.33 -3.13
CA SER A 92 -25.17 5.30 -4.60
C SER A 92 -24.91 6.70 -5.18
N PHE A 93 -25.59 7.71 -4.64
CA PHE A 93 -25.41 9.10 -5.05
C PHE A 93 -23.96 9.57 -4.85
N LEU A 94 -23.39 9.33 -3.67
CA LEU A 94 -22.02 9.73 -3.36
C LEU A 94 -21.03 9.06 -4.30
N VAL A 95 -21.10 7.74 -4.48
CA VAL A 95 -20.14 6.97 -5.29
C VAL A 95 -20.20 7.42 -6.75
N ILE A 96 -21.41 7.55 -7.32
CA ILE A 96 -21.59 7.97 -8.72
C ILE A 96 -20.97 9.35 -8.95
N TRP A 97 -21.32 10.33 -8.13
CA TRP A 97 -20.81 11.70 -8.30
C TRP A 97 -19.32 11.81 -7.99
N TYR A 98 -18.81 11.08 -7.01
CA TYR A 98 -17.39 11.08 -6.69
C TYR A 98 -16.54 10.54 -7.85
N VAL A 99 -16.97 9.41 -8.44
CA VAL A 99 -16.30 8.83 -9.61
C VAL A 99 -16.43 9.76 -10.82
N ALA A 100 -17.61 10.32 -11.09
CA ALA A 100 -17.82 11.22 -12.21
C ALA A 100 -16.94 12.48 -12.12
N ILE A 101 -16.93 13.15 -10.95
CA ILE A 101 -16.15 14.36 -10.74
C ILE A 101 -14.65 14.06 -10.73
N GLY A 102 -14.22 12.97 -10.07
CA GLY A 102 -12.81 12.59 -10.06
C GLY A 102 -12.29 12.20 -11.44
N THR A 103 -13.11 11.54 -12.26
CA THR A 103 -12.77 11.22 -13.65
C THR A 103 -12.71 12.48 -14.50
N ALA A 104 -13.65 13.41 -14.34
CA ALA A 104 -13.59 14.72 -15.00
C ALA A 104 -12.32 15.47 -14.61
N ALA A 105 -11.93 15.46 -13.33
CA ALA A 105 -10.68 16.06 -12.87
C ALA A 105 -9.44 15.40 -13.53
N ALA A 106 -9.42 14.08 -13.68
CA ALA A 106 -8.38 13.37 -14.43
C ALA A 106 -8.30 13.77 -15.92
N VAL A 107 -9.44 14.01 -16.57
CA VAL A 107 -9.49 14.48 -17.96
C VAL A 107 -9.02 15.94 -18.09
N PHE A 108 -9.51 16.83 -17.23
CA PHE A 108 -9.16 18.26 -17.32
C PHE A 108 -7.76 18.59 -16.81
N SER A 109 -7.10 17.67 -16.10
CA SER A 109 -5.72 17.85 -15.61
C SER A 109 -4.63 17.30 -16.54
N GLN A 110 -4.98 16.71 -17.69
CA GLN A 110 -4.01 16.20 -18.66
C GLN A 110 -3.10 17.32 -19.18
N SER A 111 -1.79 17.10 -19.26
CA SER A 111 -0.83 18.00 -19.91
C SER A 111 0.05 17.26 -20.93
N GLU A 112 0.90 18.00 -21.64
CA GLU A 112 1.88 17.41 -22.56
C GLU A 112 2.82 16.44 -21.82
N ASN A 113 3.27 16.85 -20.62
CA ASN A 113 4.28 16.17 -19.82
C ASN A 113 3.73 15.16 -18.82
N ILE A 114 2.50 15.38 -18.31
CA ILE A 114 1.93 14.59 -17.21
C ILE A 114 0.50 14.20 -17.58
N ARG A 115 0.26 12.89 -17.67
CA ARG A 115 -1.03 12.32 -18.05
C ARG A 115 -1.52 11.35 -17.00
N ALA A 116 -2.65 11.65 -16.37
CA ALA A 116 -3.31 10.70 -15.47
C ALA A 116 -3.91 9.54 -16.29
N ASN A 117 -3.78 8.31 -15.83
CA ASN A 117 -4.35 7.16 -16.53
C ASN A 117 -5.89 7.20 -16.50
N LEU A 118 -6.51 7.53 -17.64
CA LEU A 118 -7.96 7.72 -17.75
C LEU A 118 -8.77 6.42 -17.63
N ILE A 119 -8.14 5.26 -17.87
CA ILE A 119 -8.81 3.96 -17.75
C ILE A 119 -8.85 3.53 -16.28
N LEU A 120 -7.75 3.72 -15.56
CA LEU A 120 -7.62 3.32 -14.16
C LEU A 120 -8.26 4.33 -13.20
N ALA A 121 -8.32 5.63 -13.55
CA ALA A 121 -8.92 6.66 -12.72
C ALA A 121 -10.34 6.30 -12.19
N PRO A 122 -11.33 5.97 -13.04
CA PRO A 122 -12.67 5.62 -12.54
C PRO A 122 -12.68 4.35 -11.69
N ILE A 123 -11.82 3.37 -12.00
CA ILE A 123 -11.73 2.10 -11.25
C ILE A 123 -11.22 2.37 -9.82
N PHE A 124 -10.16 3.16 -9.68
CA PHE A 124 -9.53 3.45 -8.39
C PHE A 124 -10.45 4.31 -7.53
N LEU A 125 -11.10 5.32 -8.12
CA LEU A 125 -12.12 6.14 -7.47
C LEU A 125 -13.31 5.30 -7.00
N LEU A 126 -13.76 4.35 -7.81
CA LEU A 126 -14.87 3.46 -7.49
C LEU A 126 -14.50 2.54 -6.32
N VAL A 127 -13.34 1.87 -6.38
CA VAL A 127 -12.89 0.97 -5.31
C VAL A 127 -12.70 1.73 -3.99
N LEU A 128 -12.05 2.91 -4.04
CA LEU A 128 -11.82 3.70 -2.85
C LEU A 128 -13.14 4.19 -2.22
N SER A 129 -14.04 4.75 -3.03
CA SER A 129 -15.32 5.25 -2.54
C SER A 129 -16.21 4.12 -2.01
N LEU A 130 -16.26 2.96 -2.68
CA LEU A 130 -16.97 1.79 -2.17
C LEU A 130 -16.38 1.36 -0.83
N SER A 131 -15.05 1.26 -0.70
CA SER A 131 -14.39 0.86 0.55
C SER A 131 -14.75 1.79 1.71
N ALA A 132 -14.78 3.10 1.48
CA ALA A 132 -15.07 4.10 2.50
C ALA A 132 -16.53 4.03 3.02
N THR A 133 -17.44 3.52 2.19
CA THR A 133 -18.86 3.30 2.51
C THR A 133 -19.19 1.92 3.09
N ILE A 134 -18.17 1.06 3.30
CA ILE A 134 -18.37 -0.24 3.94
C ILE A 134 -18.67 -0.06 5.44
N ASP A 135 -19.63 -0.84 5.89
CA ASP A 135 -19.87 -1.09 7.31
C ASP A 135 -18.93 -2.21 7.81
N TYR A 136 -17.89 -1.77 8.54
CA TYR A 136 -16.84 -2.62 9.09
C TYR A 136 -17.25 -3.33 10.39
N GLU A 137 -18.46 -3.08 10.91
CA GLU A 137 -18.97 -3.73 12.12
C GLU A 137 -19.66 -5.07 11.82
N ASN A 138 -19.92 -5.35 10.54
CA ASN A 138 -20.55 -6.59 10.10
C ASN A 138 -19.80 -7.87 10.48
N ALA A 139 -20.55 -8.96 10.63
CA ALA A 139 -20.05 -10.30 10.98
C ALA A 139 -19.03 -10.90 9.99
N PHE A 140 -18.89 -10.34 8.79
CA PHE A 140 -17.80 -10.69 7.88
C PHE A 140 -16.45 -10.23 8.45
N PHE A 141 -16.37 -8.99 8.93
CA PHE A 141 -15.12 -8.41 9.43
C PHE A 141 -14.66 -9.06 10.72
N SER A 142 -15.59 -9.56 11.56
CA SER A 142 -15.22 -10.29 12.77
C SER A 142 -14.38 -11.53 12.51
N ARG A 143 -14.53 -12.19 11.35
CA ARG A 143 -13.70 -13.35 10.96
C ARG A 143 -12.26 -12.97 10.67
N VAL A 144 -12.04 -11.82 10.04
CA VAL A 144 -10.70 -11.33 9.64
C VAL A 144 -10.06 -10.42 10.68
N LYS A 145 -10.76 -10.07 11.78
CA LYS A 145 -10.27 -9.15 12.83
C LYS A 145 -8.88 -9.53 13.33
N PHE A 146 -8.66 -10.80 13.66
CA PHE A 146 -7.37 -11.26 14.18
C PHE A 146 -6.23 -10.98 13.19
N LEU A 147 -6.37 -11.44 11.93
CA LEU A 147 -5.36 -11.20 10.89
C LEU A 147 -5.19 -9.71 10.58
N GLY A 148 -6.27 -8.92 10.61
CA GLY A 148 -6.22 -7.47 10.44
C GLY A 148 -5.40 -6.78 11.53
N PHE A 149 -5.66 -7.09 12.81
CA PHE A 149 -4.88 -6.54 13.92
C PHE A 149 -3.44 -7.01 13.89
N SER A 150 -3.18 -8.28 13.56
CA SER A 150 -1.80 -8.78 13.39
C SER A 150 -1.06 -8.05 12.26
N ALA A 151 -1.73 -7.77 11.13
CA ALA A 151 -1.14 -6.99 10.05
C ALA A 151 -0.81 -5.55 10.49
N MET A 152 -1.70 -4.89 11.23
CA MET A 152 -1.43 -3.56 11.80
C MET A 152 -0.24 -3.59 12.79
N ALA A 153 -0.16 -4.61 13.64
CA ALA A 153 0.96 -4.78 14.57
C ALA A 153 2.29 -5.01 13.84
N LEU A 154 2.29 -5.82 12.78
CA LEU A 154 3.46 -6.04 11.92
C LEU A 154 3.90 -4.74 11.23
N LEU A 155 2.96 -3.95 10.70
CA LEU A 155 3.28 -2.64 10.12
C LEU A 155 3.87 -1.69 11.17
N GLY A 156 3.34 -1.67 12.39
CA GLY A 156 3.90 -0.90 13.49
C GLY A 156 5.33 -1.32 13.85
N LEU A 157 5.57 -2.63 13.94
CA LEU A 157 6.90 -3.19 14.17
C LEU A 157 7.87 -2.81 13.04
N ALA A 158 7.42 -2.88 11.78
CA ALA A 158 8.21 -2.49 10.63
C ALA A 158 8.60 -1.00 10.64
N LEU A 159 7.68 -0.13 11.07
CA LEU A 159 7.96 1.30 11.27
C LEU A 159 8.95 1.56 12.40
N ILE A 160 8.87 0.80 13.50
CA ILE A 160 9.85 0.88 14.60
C ILE A 160 11.24 0.47 14.11
N ILE A 161 11.34 -0.63 13.37
CA ILE A 161 12.61 -1.10 12.78
C ILE A 161 13.17 -0.09 11.78
N LEU A 162 12.31 0.46 10.91
CA LEU A 162 12.70 1.52 9.96
C LEU A 162 13.19 2.77 10.70
N GLY A 163 12.50 3.18 11.76
CA GLY A 163 12.88 4.32 12.61
C GLY A 163 14.23 4.10 13.29
N ALA A 164 14.47 2.90 13.83
CA ALA A 164 15.76 2.53 14.38
C ALA A 164 16.86 2.58 13.30
N SER A 165 16.60 2.08 12.09
CA SER A 165 17.54 2.14 10.98
C SER A 165 17.86 3.60 10.57
N LEU A 166 16.85 4.47 10.49
CA LEU A 166 17.03 5.90 10.22
C LEU A 166 17.92 6.59 11.25
N ILE A 167 17.76 6.25 12.54
CA ILE A 167 18.58 6.79 13.63
C ILE A 167 20.03 6.32 13.50
N PHE A 168 20.26 5.02 13.25
CA PHE A 168 21.61 4.48 13.09
C PHE A 168 22.32 5.00 11.83
N HIS A 169 21.58 5.29 10.76
CA HIS A 169 22.11 5.82 9.50
C HIS A 169 21.93 7.33 9.35
N PHE A 170 21.70 8.06 10.45
CA PHE A 170 21.36 9.48 10.41
C PHE A 170 22.36 10.34 9.63
N SER A 171 23.67 10.01 9.68
CA SER A 171 24.69 10.72 8.91
C SER A 171 24.47 10.63 7.39
N ILE A 172 24.06 9.46 6.88
CA ILE A 172 23.76 9.26 5.44
C ILE A 172 22.48 10.02 5.08
N VAL A 173 21.43 9.86 5.89
CA VAL A 173 20.14 10.56 5.71
C VAL A 173 20.35 12.08 5.62
N LYS A 174 21.18 12.64 6.51
CA LYS A 174 21.52 14.06 6.52
C LYS A 174 22.28 14.47 5.25
N SER A 175 23.29 13.70 4.84
CA SER A 175 24.05 13.99 3.62
C SER A 175 23.16 14.00 2.38
N LEU A 176 22.26 13.03 2.25
CA LEU A 176 21.28 12.99 1.15
C LEU A 176 20.32 14.20 1.18
N ALA A 177 19.87 14.62 2.37
CA ALA A 177 19.00 15.79 2.50
C ALA A 177 19.70 17.10 2.11
N VAL A 178 21.00 17.23 2.41
CA VAL A 178 21.80 18.40 2.03
C VAL A 178 21.99 18.49 0.51
N VAL A 179 22.12 17.36 -0.20
CA VAL A 179 22.30 17.34 -1.66
C VAL A 179 21.09 17.92 -2.39
N ILE A 180 19.87 17.69 -1.90
CA ILE A 180 18.63 18.16 -2.56
C ILE A 180 18.45 19.68 -2.41
N GLN A 181 19.05 20.31 -1.39
CA GLN A 181 18.92 21.74 -1.06
C GLN A 181 17.50 22.31 -1.23
N PRO A 182 16.44 21.69 -0.67
CA PRO A 182 15.06 22.00 -1.05
C PRO A 182 14.52 23.35 -0.52
N GLY A 183 15.37 24.20 0.10
CA GLY A 183 14.93 25.37 0.85
C GLY A 183 14.03 25.01 2.04
N ILE A 184 13.50 26.01 2.75
CA ILE A 184 12.64 25.79 3.93
C ILE A 184 11.30 25.16 3.51
N VAL A 185 10.63 25.75 2.52
CA VAL A 185 9.30 25.31 2.05
C VAL A 185 9.38 23.94 1.39
N GLY A 186 10.28 23.75 0.44
CA GLY A 186 10.47 22.45 -0.20
C GLY A 186 10.92 21.38 0.80
N GLY A 187 11.77 21.72 1.77
CA GLY A 187 12.18 20.81 2.84
C GLY A 187 11.00 20.33 3.70
N ALA A 188 10.09 21.24 4.07
CA ALA A 188 8.88 20.89 4.80
C ALA A 188 7.94 19.99 3.97
N LEU A 189 7.65 20.36 2.72
CA LEU A 189 6.79 19.58 1.83
C LEU A 189 7.38 18.19 1.53
N PHE A 190 8.68 18.11 1.35
CA PHE A 190 9.38 16.85 1.11
C PHE A 190 9.41 15.97 2.36
N THR A 191 9.47 16.55 3.56
CA THR A 191 9.32 15.81 4.82
C THR A 191 7.91 15.24 4.94
N VAL A 192 6.87 16.03 4.63
CA VAL A 192 5.48 15.56 4.59
C VAL A 192 5.34 14.42 3.59
N LEU A 193 5.91 14.55 2.39
CA LEU A 193 5.87 13.50 1.38
C LEU A 193 6.51 12.20 1.89
N GLN A 194 7.68 12.26 2.53
CA GLN A 194 8.33 11.10 3.12
C GLN A 194 7.47 10.44 4.21
N ILE A 195 6.77 11.23 5.03
CA ILE A 195 5.81 10.70 6.02
C ILE A 195 4.68 9.94 5.32
N LEU A 196 4.14 10.46 4.21
CA LEU A 196 3.08 9.80 3.45
C LEU A 196 3.54 8.49 2.77
N TYR A 197 4.85 8.32 2.52
CA TYR A 197 5.43 7.08 2.01
C TYR A 197 5.79 6.06 3.10
N LEU A 198 5.70 6.40 4.39
CA LEU A 198 6.01 5.46 5.47
C LEU A 198 5.25 4.13 5.38
N PRO A 199 3.96 4.09 4.98
CA PRO A 199 3.28 2.80 4.81
C PRO A 199 3.89 1.95 3.68
N ASN A 200 4.29 2.54 2.55
CA ASN A 200 5.00 1.81 1.48
C ASN A 200 6.30 1.22 2.02
N LEU A 201 7.07 2.02 2.75
CA LEU A 201 8.34 1.61 3.34
C LEU A 201 8.16 0.54 4.43
N ALA A 202 7.08 0.62 5.23
CA ALA A 202 6.77 -0.42 6.21
C ALA A 202 6.49 -1.77 5.53
N ILE A 203 5.77 -1.77 4.42
CA ILE A 203 5.49 -2.98 3.64
C ILE A 203 6.78 -3.50 2.98
N ALA A 204 7.66 -2.61 2.49
CA ALA A 204 8.98 -2.97 1.99
C ALA A 204 9.87 -3.58 3.09
N THR A 205 9.87 -3.01 4.30
CA THR A 205 10.56 -3.54 5.47
C THR A 205 10.01 -4.92 5.86
N LEU A 206 8.69 -5.14 5.86
CA LEU A 206 8.13 -6.47 6.08
C LEU A 206 8.55 -7.46 4.99
N SER A 207 8.52 -7.04 3.72
CA SER A 207 8.99 -7.86 2.60
C SER A 207 10.46 -8.25 2.77
N TYR A 208 11.31 -7.31 3.22
CA TYR A 208 12.69 -7.59 3.57
C TYR A 208 12.77 -8.60 4.72
N LEU A 209 12.16 -8.34 5.88
CA LEU A 209 12.21 -9.21 7.06
C LEU A 209 11.68 -10.64 6.80
N PHE A 210 10.70 -10.79 5.92
CA PHE A 210 10.14 -12.09 5.53
C PHE A 210 10.91 -12.79 4.40
N GLY A 211 11.95 -12.14 3.85
CA GLY A 211 12.83 -12.71 2.84
C GLY A 211 12.38 -12.52 1.39
N THR A 212 11.20 -11.95 1.13
CA THR A 212 10.71 -11.69 -0.23
C THR A 212 11.40 -10.50 -0.90
N GLY A 213 11.96 -9.59 -0.10
CA GLY A 213 12.74 -8.44 -0.52
C GLY A 213 11.95 -7.37 -1.26
N PHE A 214 12.63 -6.32 -1.70
CA PHE A 214 12.08 -5.23 -2.51
C PHE A 214 13.12 -4.78 -3.54
N SER A 215 12.68 -3.94 -4.48
CA SER A 215 13.52 -3.38 -5.53
C SER A 215 13.55 -1.86 -5.47
N LEU A 216 14.64 -1.27 -5.93
CA LEU A 216 14.87 0.16 -6.10
C LEU A 216 15.46 0.41 -7.49
N GLY A 217 14.71 0.03 -8.51
CA GLY A 217 15.10 0.16 -9.91
C GLY A 217 15.53 -1.17 -10.55
N LEU A 218 15.83 -1.08 -11.84
CA LEU A 218 16.08 -2.24 -12.69
C LEU A 218 17.30 -3.05 -12.20
N GLY A 219 17.12 -4.37 -12.10
CA GLY A 219 18.20 -5.29 -11.69
C GLY A 219 18.55 -5.24 -10.20
N THR A 220 17.79 -4.49 -9.38
CA THR A 220 18.03 -4.41 -7.93
C THR A 220 17.16 -5.40 -7.16
N HIS A 221 17.75 -5.99 -6.12
CA HIS A 221 17.04 -6.86 -5.19
C HIS A 221 17.67 -6.77 -3.80
N ILE A 222 16.89 -6.28 -2.84
CA ILE A 222 17.33 -6.11 -1.46
C ILE A 222 16.50 -7.03 -0.57
N SER A 223 17.17 -8.03 0.01
CA SER A 223 16.63 -8.99 0.97
C SER A 223 17.69 -9.31 2.05
N PRO A 224 17.34 -9.99 3.14
CA PRO A 224 18.30 -10.36 4.18
C PRO A 224 19.46 -11.24 3.67
N THR A 225 19.26 -11.94 2.54
CA THR A 225 20.20 -12.91 1.98
C THR A 225 20.77 -12.50 0.63
N VAL A 226 20.32 -11.38 0.05
CA VAL A 226 20.77 -10.88 -1.26
C VAL A 226 20.78 -9.36 -1.19
N PHE A 227 21.91 -8.74 -1.50
CA PHE A 227 22.05 -7.28 -1.53
C PHE A 227 22.59 -6.80 -2.88
N ASP A 228 21.67 -6.58 -3.82
CA ASP A 228 21.98 -6.05 -5.16
C ASP A 228 21.41 -4.63 -5.30
N LEU A 229 22.29 -3.62 -5.20
CA LEU A 229 21.94 -2.21 -5.38
C LEU A 229 23.01 -1.50 -6.22
N ASN A 230 22.60 -0.95 -7.37
CA ASN A 230 23.51 -0.27 -8.30
C ASN A 230 24.06 1.03 -7.71
N SER A 231 23.15 1.91 -7.25
CA SER A 231 23.48 3.20 -6.65
C SER A 231 22.38 3.61 -5.69
N LEU A 232 22.74 4.28 -4.60
CA LEU A 232 21.78 4.79 -3.63
C LEU A 232 21.06 6.03 -4.20
N PRO A 233 19.73 6.01 -4.42
CA PRO A 233 19.02 7.19 -4.90
C PRO A 233 19.10 8.32 -3.88
N ALA A 234 19.17 9.57 -4.36
CA ALA A 234 19.27 10.76 -3.52
C ALA A 234 17.93 11.13 -2.87
N ILE A 235 17.34 10.20 -2.10
CA ILE A 235 16.13 10.39 -1.29
C ILE A 235 16.49 10.05 0.16
N PRO A 236 16.37 10.99 1.13
CA PRO A 236 16.91 10.82 2.48
C PRO A 236 16.41 9.57 3.21
N VAL A 237 15.14 9.21 3.05
CA VAL A 237 14.58 8.00 3.68
C VAL A 237 15.25 6.71 3.23
N PHE A 238 15.85 6.67 2.03
CA PHE A 238 16.64 5.52 1.56
C PHE A 238 18.02 5.42 2.23
N GLY A 239 18.44 6.44 3.00
CA GLY A 239 19.57 6.30 3.90
C GLY A 239 19.39 5.20 4.95
N ALA A 240 18.15 4.74 5.22
CA ALA A 240 17.85 3.65 6.13
C ALA A 240 18.01 2.24 5.54
N LEU A 241 18.44 2.11 4.28
CA LEU A 241 18.67 0.81 3.66
C LEU A 241 19.80 0.05 4.38
N PRO A 242 19.74 -1.30 4.41
CA PRO A 242 20.86 -2.09 4.90
C PRO A 242 22.10 -1.82 4.04
N SER A 243 23.28 -1.92 4.65
CA SER A 243 24.57 -1.75 3.97
C SER A 243 25.21 -3.07 3.54
N SER A 244 24.68 -4.20 4.00
CA SER A 244 25.15 -5.55 3.73
C SER A 244 24.05 -6.58 3.95
N GLU A 245 24.32 -7.85 3.62
CA GLU A 245 23.44 -8.97 3.93
C GLU A 245 23.33 -9.20 5.45
N HIS A 246 22.12 -9.52 5.91
CA HIS A 246 21.84 -9.81 7.32
C HIS A 246 20.92 -11.02 7.47
N PRO A 247 21.39 -12.25 7.18
CA PRO A 247 20.53 -13.44 7.08
C PRO A 247 19.73 -13.76 8.35
N LEU A 248 20.23 -13.39 9.52
CA LEU A 248 19.52 -13.56 10.80
C LEU A 248 18.18 -12.83 10.85
N LEU A 249 18.00 -11.75 10.08
CA LEU A 249 16.74 -11.02 10.01
C LEU A 249 15.61 -11.84 9.34
N LEU A 250 15.94 -12.91 8.61
CA LEU A 250 14.95 -13.85 8.08
C LEU A 250 14.18 -14.59 9.19
N SER A 251 14.71 -14.62 10.42
CA SER A 251 14.03 -15.20 11.59
C SER A 251 12.66 -14.54 11.87
N PHE A 252 12.42 -13.30 11.41
CA PHE A 252 11.12 -12.64 11.51
C PHE A 252 10.01 -13.36 10.73
N LEU A 253 10.35 -14.22 9.76
CA LEU A 253 9.39 -15.11 9.10
C LEU A 253 8.63 -16.00 10.09
N ALA A 254 9.25 -16.35 11.23
CA ALA A 254 8.59 -17.10 12.30
C ALA A 254 7.35 -16.37 12.84
N LEU A 255 7.32 -15.03 12.84
CA LEU A 255 6.14 -14.26 13.26
C LEU A 255 4.97 -14.45 12.28
N ALA A 256 5.23 -14.44 10.97
CA ALA A 256 4.19 -14.68 9.97
C ALA A 256 3.60 -16.10 10.10
N ILE A 257 4.46 -17.10 10.30
CA ILE A 257 4.04 -18.48 10.56
C ILE A 257 3.22 -18.56 11.84
N LEU A 258 3.68 -17.94 12.94
CA LEU A 258 3.01 -17.92 14.22
C LEU A 258 1.61 -17.29 14.13
N ILE A 259 1.47 -16.16 13.44
CA ILE A 259 0.17 -15.48 13.26
C ILE A 259 -0.81 -16.40 12.53
N LEU A 260 -0.41 -17.01 11.41
CA LEU A 260 -1.29 -17.91 10.66
C LEU A 260 -1.62 -19.19 11.46
N LEU A 261 -0.65 -19.71 12.21
CA LEU A 261 -0.86 -20.86 13.09
C LEU A 261 -1.86 -20.53 14.20
N LEU A 262 -1.73 -19.39 14.88
CA LEU A 262 -2.65 -18.96 15.93
C LEU A 262 -4.06 -18.74 15.40
N ASN A 263 -4.20 -18.16 14.20
CA ASN A 263 -5.50 -18.04 13.54
C ASN A 263 -6.14 -19.42 13.31
N GLN A 264 -5.37 -20.38 12.80
CA GLN A 264 -5.85 -21.72 12.55
C GLN A 264 -6.22 -22.47 13.84
N ILE A 265 -5.41 -22.34 14.90
CA ILE A 265 -5.70 -22.91 16.22
C ILE A 265 -7.02 -22.33 16.77
N ALA A 266 -7.23 -21.01 16.66
CA ALA A 266 -8.46 -20.37 17.10
C ALA A 266 -9.70 -20.91 16.35
N ILE A 267 -9.60 -21.14 15.04
CA ILE A 267 -10.68 -21.77 14.26
C ILE A 267 -10.94 -23.21 14.76
N PHE A 268 -9.89 -23.98 15.02
CA PHE A 268 -10.02 -25.39 15.40
C PHE A 268 -10.49 -25.59 16.85
N ALA A 269 -10.24 -24.62 17.72
CA ALA A 269 -10.78 -24.59 19.08
C ALA A 269 -12.30 -24.33 19.07
N ASN A 270 -12.79 -23.48 18.18
CA ASN A 270 -14.20 -23.10 18.10
C ASN A 270 -15.07 -24.11 17.33
N PHE A 271 -14.51 -24.78 16.33
CA PHE A 271 -15.25 -25.71 15.47
C PHE A 271 -14.65 -27.12 15.55
N LYS A 272 -15.48 -28.16 15.62
CA LYS A 272 -15.02 -29.56 15.64
C LYS A 272 -15.16 -30.24 14.27
N ASP A 273 -16.17 -29.86 13.51
CA ASP A 273 -16.46 -30.47 12.21
C ASP A 273 -15.45 -30.05 11.13
N PHE A 274 -14.98 -31.04 10.37
CA PHE A 274 -13.99 -30.85 9.31
C PHE A 274 -14.45 -29.83 8.27
N LYS A 275 -15.68 -29.97 7.75
CA LYS A 275 -16.22 -29.08 6.70
C LYS A 275 -16.34 -27.63 7.20
N VAL A 276 -16.69 -27.44 8.47
CA VAL A 276 -16.83 -26.11 9.07
C VAL A 276 -15.45 -25.47 9.26
N ARG A 277 -14.46 -26.21 9.79
CA ARG A 277 -13.07 -25.73 9.89
C ARG A 277 -12.51 -25.30 8.54
N GLN A 278 -12.71 -26.12 7.50
CA GLN A 278 -12.27 -25.83 6.14
C GLN A 278 -12.94 -24.55 5.61
N SER A 279 -14.26 -24.44 5.76
CA SER A 279 -15.03 -23.27 5.35
C SER A 279 -14.58 -21.99 6.06
N GLU A 280 -14.42 -22.01 7.38
CA GLU A 280 -14.01 -20.82 8.14
C GLU A 280 -12.56 -20.42 7.86
N ALA A 281 -11.67 -21.38 7.62
CA ALA A 281 -10.31 -21.08 7.15
C ALA A 281 -10.34 -20.37 5.79
N ILE A 282 -11.12 -20.86 4.83
CA ILE A 282 -11.25 -20.24 3.50
C ILE A 282 -11.83 -18.82 3.60
N LYS A 283 -12.92 -18.64 4.37
CA LYS A 283 -13.57 -17.34 4.56
C LYS A 283 -12.68 -16.31 5.27
N THR A 284 -11.67 -16.75 6.00
CA THR A 284 -10.71 -15.88 6.68
C THR A 284 -9.50 -15.60 5.80
N LEU A 285 -8.92 -16.63 5.20
CA LEU A 285 -7.67 -16.54 4.43
C LEU A 285 -7.87 -15.84 3.08
N ILE A 286 -8.92 -16.15 2.31
CA ILE A 286 -9.09 -15.56 0.97
C ILE A 286 -9.19 -14.04 1.04
N PRO A 287 -10.06 -13.43 1.88
CA PRO A 287 -10.12 -11.97 1.96
C PRO A 287 -8.82 -11.35 2.46
N SER A 288 -8.13 -11.97 3.43
CA SER A 288 -6.86 -11.47 3.94
C SER A 288 -5.74 -11.51 2.89
N LEU A 289 -5.66 -12.57 2.09
CA LEU A 289 -4.70 -12.69 0.99
C LEU A 289 -5.02 -11.73 -0.16
N LEU A 290 -6.30 -11.49 -0.46
CA LEU A 290 -6.72 -10.48 -1.43
C LEU A 290 -6.29 -9.08 -0.97
N ILE A 291 -6.52 -8.73 0.30
CA ILE A 291 -6.09 -7.44 0.87
C ILE A 291 -4.55 -7.34 0.83
N LEU A 292 -3.83 -8.39 1.22
CA LEU A 292 -2.36 -8.40 1.16
C LEU A 292 -1.85 -8.21 -0.29
N THR A 293 -2.52 -8.80 -1.27
CA THR A 293 -2.19 -8.64 -2.69
C THR A 293 -2.39 -7.20 -3.14
N LEU A 294 -3.53 -6.58 -2.80
CA LEU A 294 -3.81 -5.19 -3.14
C LEU A 294 -2.79 -4.24 -2.49
N ILE A 295 -2.52 -4.43 -1.20
CA ILE A 295 -1.53 -3.63 -0.47
C ILE A 295 -0.13 -3.80 -1.08
N SER A 296 0.27 -5.03 -1.43
CA SER A 296 1.57 -5.30 -2.05
C SER A 296 1.67 -4.71 -3.47
N TYR A 297 0.58 -4.72 -4.23
CA TYR A 297 0.51 -4.09 -5.54
C TYR A 297 0.71 -2.58 -5.46
N PHE A 298 0.00 -1.90 -4.55
CA PHE A 298 0.14 -0.46 -4.38
C PHE A 298 1.41 -0.02 -3.64
N ALA A 299 2.07 -0.93 -2.93
CA ALA A 299 3.38 -0.70 -2.31
C ALA A 299 4.55 -0.89 -3.28
N GLY A 300 4.28 -1.14 -4.56
CA GLY A 300 5.27 -1.22 -5.62
C GLY A 300 4.83 -0.45 -6.87
N GLY A 301 5.77 -0.14 -7.76
CA GLY A 301 5.46 0.52 -9.03
C GLY A 301 6.71 1.14 -9.65
N THR A 302 6.49 2.10 -10.54
CA THR A 302 7.52 2.85 -11.24
C THR A 302 7.65 4.24 -10.66
N LEU A 303 8.87 4.71 -10.48
CA LEU A 303 9.16 6.05 -9.95
C LEU A 303 9.91 6.91 -10.97
N LEU A 304 9.17 7.71 -11.72
CA LEU A 304 9.64 8.73 -12.68
C LEU A 304 10.28 8.20 -13.95
N THR A 305 11.27 7.31 -13.89
CA THR A 305 12.04 6.82 -15.05
C THR A 305 11.97 5.30 -15.18
N GLN A 306 12.35 4.77 -16.36
CA GLN A 306 12.41 3.32 -16.60
C GLN A 306 13.50 2.62 -15.76
N ASP A 307 14.58 3.34 -15.42
CA ASP A 307 15.63 2.81 -14.54
C ASP A 307 15.10 2.58 -13.12
N MET A 308 14.03 3.29 -12.74
CA MET A 308 13.34 3.18 -11.46
C MET A 308 12.05 2.34 -11.60
N ASP A 309 12.13 1.28 -12.40
CA ASP A 309 11.12 0.24 -12.53
C ASP A 309 11.74 -1.17 -12.34
N PRO A 310 11.37 -1.95 -11.32
CA PRO A 310 10.39 -1.66 -10.27
C PRO A 310 11.01 -0.99 -9.02
N VAL A 311 10.21 -0.19 -8.32
CA VAL A 311 10.48 0.39 -7.00
C VAL A 311 9.46 -0.14 -5.99
N GLY A 312 9.92 -0.53 -4.81
CA GLY A 312 9.09 -1.07 -3.74
C GLY A 312 8.94 -2.60 -3.81
N VAL A 313 7.84 -3.11 -3.27
CA VAL A 313 7.61 -4.55 -3.15
C VAL A 313 7.17 -5.15 -4.48
N ILE A 314 7.69 -6.34 -4.81
CA ILE A 314 7.17 -7.13 -5.93
C ILE A 314 5.83 -7.73 -5.52
N TRP A 315 4.76 -7.25 -6.15
CA TRP A 315 3.37 -7.41 -5.72
C TRP A 315 2.92 -8.85 -5.40
N TRP A 316 3.45 -9.86 -6.09
CA TRP A 316 3.05 -11.26 -5.92
C TRP A 316 3.85 -12.03 -4.86
N LYS A 317 5.05 -11.58 -4.50
CA LYS A 317 5.96 -12.36 -3.64
C LYS A 317 5.41 -12.56 -2.21
N LEU A 318 4.94 -11.48 -1.58
CA LEU A 318 4.33 -11.54 -0.24
C LEU A 318 3.05 -12.40 -0.21
N PRO A 319 2.07 -12.20 -1.11
CA PRO A 319 0.88 -13.07 -1.19
C PRO A 319 1.22 -14.54 -1.40
N VAL A 320 2.18 -14.87 -2.27
CA VAL A 320 2.60 -16.26 -2.52
C VAL A 320 3.22 -16.86 -1.27
N LEU A 321 4.09 -16.13 -0.57
CA LEU A 321 4.69 -16.58 0.69
C LEU A 321 3.63 -16.90 1.74
N PHE A 322 2.70 -15.96 2.01
CA PHE A 322 1.64 -16.16 2.99
C PHE A 322 0.68 -17.29 2.58
N SER A 323 0.40 -17.43 1.29
CA SER A 323 -0.41 -18.54 0.76
C SER A 323 0.28 -19.88 0.99
N ALA A 324 1.58 -19.99 0.70
CA ALA A 324 2.36 -21.21 0.91
C ALA A 324 2.36 -21.63 2.39
N ILE A 325 2.59 -20.67 3.30
CA ILE A 325 2.55 -20.92 4.75
C ILE A 325 1.15 -21.38 5.17
N ALA A 326 0.10 -20.67 4.75
CA ALA A 326 -1.28 -21.01 5.10
C ALA A 326 -1.69 -22.40 4.59
N ILE A 327 -1.32 -22.75 3.35
CA ILE A 327 -1.57 -24.08 2.78
C ILE A 327 -0.83 -25.16 3.57
N ALA A 328 0.45 -24.95 3.88
CA ALA A 328 1.24 -25.91 4.66
C ALA A 328 0.61 -26.16 6.03
N LEU A 329 0.21 -25.10 6.74
CA LEU A 329 -0.45 -25.21 8.04
C LEU A 329 -1.80 -25.93 7.95
N LEU A 330 -2.61 -25.68 6.91
CA LEU A 330 -3.87 -26.40 6.68
C LEU A 330 -3.65 -27.88 6.37
N VAL A 331 -2.66 -28.22 5.54
CA VAL A 331 -2.30 -29.61 5.25
C VAL A 331 -1.93 -30.35 6.53
N ILE A 332 -1.02 -29.77 7.33
CA ILE A 332 -0.53 -30.36 8.57
C ILE A 332 -1.64 -30.46 9.62
N GLY A 333 -2.39 -29.38 9.84
CA GLY A 333 -3.35 -29.30 10.95
C GLY A 333 -4.74 -29.86 10.66
N LEU A 334 -5.17 -29.93 9.39
CA LEU A 334 -6.54 -30.31 9.03
C LEU A 334 -6.60 -31.59 8.19
N TYR A 335 -5.88 -31.64 7.08
CA TYR A 335 -6.03 -32.70 6.08
C TYR A 335 -5.31 -33.99 6.49
N ILE A 336 -4.06 -33.91 6.98
CA ILE A 336 -3.30 -35.08 7.44
C ILE A 336 -4.05 -35.82 8.59
N PRO A 337 -4.53 -35.15 9.66
CA PRO A 337 -5.29 -35.83 10.70
C PRO A 337 -6.58 -36.49 10.20
N LYS A 338 -7.26 -35.88 9.22
CA LYS A 338 -8.46 -36.48 8.62
C LYS A 338 -8.12 -37.73 7.82
N LEU A 339 -7.05 -37.71 7.04
CA LEU A 339 -6.56 -38.86 6.29
C LEU A 339 -6.18 -40.01 7.22
N ILE A 340 -5.45 -39.74 8.30
CA ILE A 340 -5.07 -40.74 9.31
C ILE A 340 -6.32 -41.39 9.93
N LYS A 341 -7.36 -40.59 10.25
CA LYS A 341 -8.63 -41.12 10.79
C LYS A 341 -9.35 -42.03 9.80
N ILE A 342 -9.37 -41.69 8.50
CA ILE A 342 -9.99 -42.51 7.45
C ILE A 342 -9.24 -43.85 7.31
N ILE A 343 -7.90 -43.81 7.24
CA ILE A 343 -7.08 -45.03 7.11
C ILE A 343 -7.28 -45.96 8.32
N ARG A 344 -7.37 -45.41 9.53
CA ARG A 344 -7.62 -46.20 10.75
C ARG A 344 -9.01 -46.83 10.77
N ALA A 345 -10.04 -46.10 10.32
CA ALA A 345 -11.41 -46.62 10.25
C ALA A 345 -11.52 -47.78 9.24
N HIS A 346 -10.87 -47.66 8.09
CA HIS A 346 -10.86 -48.73 7.09
C HIS A 346 -10.15 -50.01 7.60
N LYS A 347 -9.08 -49.87 8.39
CA LYS A 347 -8.39 -51.01 9.00
C LYS A 347 -9.19 -51.72 10.09
N SER A 348 -10.18 -51.08 10.71
CA SER A 348 -11.04 -51.72 11.71
C SER A 348 -12.24 -52.47 11.13
N GLU A 349 -12.52 -52.29 9.84
CA GLU A 349 -13.61 -52.96 9.11
C GLU A 349 -13.15 -54.24 8.39
N ILE A 350 -11.84 -54.52 8.35
CA ILE A 350 -11.20 -55.71 7.78
C ILE A 350 -10.81 -56.65 8.92
#